data_AF-A0ABD5Z892-F1
#
_entry.id   AF-A0ABD5Z892-F1
#
_cell.length_a   1.000
_cell.length_b   1.000
_cell.length_c   1.000
_cell.angle_alpha   90.00
_cell.angle_beta   90.00
_cell.angle_gamma   90.00
#
_symmetry.space_group_name_H-M   'P 1'
#
loop_
_entity.id
_entity.type
_entity.pdbx_description
1 polymer ?
#
loop_
_entity_poly.entity_id
_entity_poly.type
_entity_poly.pdbx_seq_one_letter_code
_entity_poly.pdbx_strand_id
1 'polypeptide(L)'
;MTSVKDLHVDAAPTKESLGEGRFKFTDDYSVFDWGKMPDEIPRKGAALCAMGAATFEFFEENAIPTHYEGVVVDGETYDLANAPAAPEEMRIELTQVPDLPFDEESGYDYEAYHAAAAENYLIPLEIVFRNAVPVGSSLRTRKEPADVGLDADEWPEESVDLPEPVVEFSTKYEEQDRYLTRVAAEEIAGRADLDRLEELALAVDHLVTELASRAGLTHEDGKIECLYVDGTIQVADVTGTFDENRFSYGGQEVSKEVVRQHYKEIQPEWVDAVSAAKAEADERGVADWKQFCDVEPVHLDDDVVRAVGDMYAAGADAYAGTDFFDAPSLDDAVDAVREL
;
A
#
# COMPACT_ATOMS: atom_id res chain seq x y z
N MET A 1 14.01 3.82 0.51
CA MET A 1 13.11 4.95 0.79
C MET A 1 11.95 4.83 -0.18
N THR A 2 10.77 4.50 0.33
CA THR A 2 9.53 4.56 -0.44
C THR A 2 9.29 6.02 -0.84
N SER A 3 8.77 6.27 -2.03
CA SER A 3 8.75 7.61 -2.61
C SER A 3 7.73 8.57 -2.00
N VAL A 4 6.94 8.13 -1.02
CA VAL A 4 5.75 8.87 -0.50
C VAL A 4 5.61 8.86 1.03
N LYS A 5 6.51 8.16 1.73
CA LYS A 5 6.46 8.00 3.19
C LYS A 5 7.88 7.89 3.75
N ASP A 6 8.22 8.81 4.64
CA ASP A 6 9.51 8.81 5.34
C ASP A 6 9.38 8.12 6.71
N LEU A 7 10.36 7.30 7.06
CA LEU A 7 10.46 6.68 8.38
C LEU A 7 11.46 7.46 9.25
N HIS A 8 10.98 7.99 10.36
CA HIS A 8 11.80 8.57 11.42
C HIS A 8 11.93 7.58 12.57
N VAL A 9 13.17 7.23 12.93
CA VAL A 9 13.45 6.35 14.07
C VAL A 9 13.78 7.21 15.28
N ASP A 10 12.90 7.22 16.28
CA ASP A 10 13.11 7.92 17.55
C ASP A 10 13.89 7.03 18.54
N ALA A 11 13.57 5.73 18.57
CA ALA A 11 14.32 4.71 19.29
C ALA A 11 14.41 3.43 18.45
N ALA A 12 15.63 2.92 18.24
CA ALA A 12 15.81 1.69 17.46
C ALA A 12 15.32 0.45 18.24
N PRO A 13 14.68 -0.51 17.57
CA PRO A 13 14.31 -1.77 18.19
C PRO A 13 15.54 -2.61 18.56
N THR A 14 15.32 -3.53 19.50
CA THR A 14 16.32 -4.52 19.90
C THR A 14 15.76 -5.93 19.71
N LYS A 15 16.60 -6.94 19.94
CA LYS A 15 16.16 -8.35 19.93
C LYS A 15 15.09 -8.68 20.96
N GLU A 16 14.94 -7.85 21.99
CA GLU A 16 14.08 -8.09 23.15
C GLU A 16 12.94 -7.07 23.28
N SER A 17 12.96 -5.98 22.50
CA SER A 17 11.97 -4.91 22.63
C SER A 17 11.71 -4.19 21.31
N LEU A 18 10.46 -3.78 21.11
CA LEU A 18 10.10 -2.83 20.07
C LEU A 18 10.82 -1.49 20.31
N GLY A 19 11.04 -0.77 19.21
CA GLY A 19 11.50 0.61 19.19
C GLY A 19 10.33 1.57 19.01
N GLU A 20 10.65 2.84 18.85
CA GLU A 20 9.68 3.91 18.61
C GLU A 20 10.04 4.64 17.32
N GLY A 21 9.04 4.91 16.50
CA GLY A 21 9.22 5.63 15.25
C GLY A 21 8.00 6.43 14.86
N ARG A 22 8.16 7.16 13.77
CA ARG A 22 7.09 7.91 13.13
C ARG A 22 7.16 7.71 11.63
N PHE A 23 6.01 7.47 11.02
CA PHE A 23 5.87 7.68 9.58
C PHE A 23 5.48 9.13 9.34
N LYS A 24 6.17 9.77 8.39
CA LYS A 24 5.80 11.06 7.84
C LYS A 24 5.31 10.85 6.41
N PHE A 25 4.04 11.17 6.16
CA PHE A 25 3.43 11.07 4.85
C PHE A 25 3.71 12.35 4.07
N THR A 26 4.15 12.20 2.82
CA THR A 26 4.48 13.35 1.97
C THR A 26 3.43 13.55 0.89
N ASP A 27 3.38 14.76 0.33
CA ASP A 27 2.56 15.08 -0.84
C ASP A 27 3.16 14.54 -2.14
N ASP A 28 4.27 13.79 -2.05
CA ASP A 28 4.87 13.12 -3.19
C ASP A 28 3.99 11.98 -3.69
N TYR A 29 4.12 11.72 -4.98
CA TYR A 29 3.55 10.54 -5.62
C TYR A 29 4.55 9.94 -6.61
N SER A 30 4.28 8.70 -6.99
CA SER A 30 5.08 7.93 -7.95
C SER A 30 4.17 7.09 -8.83
N VAL A 31 4.36 7.21 -10.13
CA VAL A 31 3.69 6.39 -11.16
C VAL A 31 4.74 5.74 -12.06
N PHE A 32 4.40 4.59 -12.64
CA PHE A 32 5.29 3.79 -13.49
C PHE A 32 6.64 3.42 -12.86
N ASP A 33 6.72 3.33 -11.53
CA ASP A 33 7.94 3.10 -10.74
C ASP A 33 9.02 4.18 -10.97
N TRP A 34 8.63 5.36 -11.47
CA TRP A 34 9.55 6.47 -11.71
C TRP A 34 10.17 7.02 -10.42
N GLY A 35 9.57 6.80 -9.26
CA GLY A 35 9.95 7.47 -8.00
C GLY A 35 9.26 8.82 -7.89
N LYS A 36 9.84 9.77 -7.15
CA LYS A 36 9.24 11.10 -6.94
C LYS A 36 8.99 11.81 -8.28
N MET A 37 7.74 12.19 -8.49
CA MET A 37 7.30 12.94 -9.67
C MET A 37 7.65 14.44 -9.56
N PRO A 38 7.62 15.21 -10.66
CA PRO A 38 8.01 16.62 -10.65
C PRO A 38 7.14 17.52 -9.78
N ASP A 39 5.88 17.12 -9.58
CA ASP A 39 4.89 17.85 -8.78
C ASP A 39 4.58 17.14 -7.46
N GLU A 40 4.04 17.90 -6.52
CA GLU A 40 3.46 17.41 -5.28
C GLU A 40 1.93 17.54 -5.40
N ILE A 41 1.17 16.59 -4.84
CA ILE A 41 -0.29 16.65 -4.76
C ILE A 41 -0.68 17.22 -3.40
N PRO A 42 -1.17 18.47 -3.33
CA PRO A 42 -1.41 19.14 -2.06
C PRO A 42 -2.34 18.35 -1.15
N ARG A 43 -1.96 18.22 0.14
CA ARG A 43 -2.70 17.54 1.21
C ARG A 43 -2.77 16.01 1.07
N LYS A 44 -2.15 15.41 0.04
CA LYS A 44 -2.14 13.95 -0.14
C LYS A 44 -1.53 13.25 1.07
N GLY A 45 -0.40 13.73 1.58
CA GLY A 45 0.26 13.14 2.74
C GLY A 45 -0.66 13.14 3.97
N ALA A 46 -1.26 14.30 4.25
CA ALA A 46 -2.19 14.44 5.37
C ALA A 46 -3.45 13.57 5.20
N ALA A 47 -4.00 13.51 4.00
CA ALA A 47 -5.14 12.67 3.66
C ALA A 47 -4.84 11.18 3.90
N LEU A 48 -3.70 10.68 3.41
CA LEU A 48 -3.28 9.30 3.60
C LEU A 48 -3.01 8.98 5.09
N CYS A 49 -2.41 9.92 5.82
CA CYS A 49 -2.19 9.76 7.26
C CYS A 49 -3.52 9.65 8.03
N ALA A 50 -4.49 10.51 7.72
CA ALA A 50 -5.82 10.46 8.34
C ALA A 50 -6.57 9.16 8.00
N MET A 51 -6.52 8.69 6.75
CA MET A 51 -7.12 7.41 6.35
C MET A 51 -6.48 6.21 7.07
N GLY A 52 -5.14 6.19 7.15
CA GLY A 52 -4.40 5.14 7.83
C GLY A 52 -4.72 5.11 9.33
N ALA A 53 -4.76 6.28 9.97
CA ALA A 53 -5.14 6.43 11.37
C ALA A 53 -6.58 5.94 11.64
N ALA A 54 -7.55 6.34 10.83
CA ALA A 54 -8.93 5.88 10.96
C ALA A 54 -9.04 4.36 10.82
N THR A 55 -8.26 3.77 9.91
CA THR A 55 -8.20 2.33 9.70
C THR A 55 -7.62 1.61 10.92
N PHE A 56 -6.49 2.08 11.45
CA PHE A 56 -5.85 1.48 12.62
C PHE A 56 -6.68 1.63 13.90
N GLU A 57 -7.30 2.79 14.12
CA GLU A 57 -8.20 2.97 15.26
C GLU A 57 -9.42 2.03 15.14
N PHE A 58 -9.95 1.83 13.93
CA PHE A 58 -11.01 0.85 13.71
C PHE A 58 -10.56 -0.61 13.92
N PHE A 59 -9.30 -0.93 13.62
CA PHE A 59 -8.70 -2.22 13.95
C PHE A 59 -8.61 -2.44 15.47
N GLU A 60 -8.18 -1.44 16.23
CA GLU A 60 -8.11 -1.51 17.69
C GLU A 60 -9.49 -1.72 18.33
N GLU A 61 -10.52 -1.01 17.84
CA GLU A 61 -11.92 -1.20 18.26
C GLU A 61 -12.40 -2.64 18.06
N ASN A 62 -11.85 -3.34 17.06
CA ASN A 62 -12.15 -4.73 16.71
C ASN A 62 -11.09 -5.73 17.21
N ALA A 63 -10.22 -5.30 18.13
CA ALA A 63 -9.18 -6.13 18.75
C ALA A 63 -8.18 -6.76 17.76
N ILE A 64 -7.92 -6.09 16.65
CA ILE A 64 -6.84 -6.42 15.72
C ILE A 64 -5.56 -5.74 16.23
N PRO A 65 -4.50 -6.49 16.58
CA PRO A 65 -3.24 -5.90 17.04
C PRO A 65 -2.55 -5.15 15.92
N THR A 66 -2.04 -3.95 16.21
CA THR A 66 -1.34 -3.09 15.26
C THR A 66 -0.14 -2.45 15.95
N HIS A 67 0.80 -1.94 15.15
CA HIS A 67 1.93 -1.15 15.65
C HIS A 67 1.61 0.35 15.81
N TYR A 68 0.39 0.79 15.56
CA TYR A 68 0.00 2.20 15.59
C TYR A 68 -0.16 2.70 17.03
N GLU A 69 0.29 3.93 17.29
CA GLU A 69 0.20 4.55 18.63
C GLU A 69 -0.55 5.91 18.62
N GLY A 70 -1.09 6.33 17.48
CA GLY A 70 -1.76 7.63 17.33
C GLY A 70 -1.15 8.52 16.24
N VAL A 71 -1.87 9.58 15.87
CA VAL A 71 -1.39 10.63 14.96
C VAL A 71 -0.62 11.71 15.71
N VAL A 72 0.35 12.34 15.05
CA VAL A 72 1.18 13.38 15.63
C VAL A 72 0.88 14.74 15.00
N VAL A 73 0.51 15.71 15.84
CA VAL A 73 0.30 17.11 15.43
C VAL A 73 1.07 18.02 16.39
N ASP A 74 1.89 18.91 15.85
CA ASP A 74 2.76 19.81 16.63
C ASP A 74 3.64 19.10 17.69
N GLY A 75 4.00 17.84 17.43
CA GLY A 75 4.84 17.01 18.30
C GLY A 75 4.10 16.32 19.45
N GLU A 76 2.77 16.46 19.53
CA GLU A 76 1.92 15.74 20.48
C GLU A 76 1.15 14.62 19.77
N THR A 77 0.93 13.50 20.46
CA THR A 77 0.20 12.34 19.95
C THR A 77 -1.28 12.42 20.33
N TYR A 78 -2.16 12.11 19.38
CA TYR A 78 -3.61 12.16 19.52
C TYR A 78 -4.25 10.91 18.90
N ASP A 79 -5.42 10.51 19.40
CA ASP A 79 -6.39 9.78 18.58
C ASP A 79 -6.87 10.72 17.47
N LEU A 80 -7.16 10.19 16.28
CA LEU A 80 -7.52 10.98 15.10
C LEU A 80 -8.68 11.94 15.38
N ALA A 81 -9.73 11.46 16.06
CA ALA A 81 -10.91 12.26 16.39
C ALA A 81 -10.62 13.48 17.30
N ASN A 82 -9.48 13.47 17.99
CA ASN A 82 -9.06 14.53 18.92
C ASN A 82 -7.92 15.40 18.35
N ALA A 83 -7.39 15.08 17.16
CA ALA A 83 -6.30 15.82 16.56
C ALA A 83 -6.74 17.26 16.20
N PRO A 84 -5.92 18.28 16.52
CA PRO A 84 -6.31 19.68 16.34
C PRO A 84 -6.22 20.18 14.89
N ALA A 85 -5.60 19.41 14.00
CA ALA A 85 -5.46 19.67 12.57
C ALA A 85 -5.25 18.35 11.82
N ALA A 86 -5.32 18.40 10.48
CA ALA A 86 -5.00 17.26 9.63
C ALA A 86 -3.57 16.76 9.93
N PRO A 87 -3.38 15.49 10.34
CA PRO A 87 -2.06 14.98 10.69
C PRO A 87 -1.27 14.60 9.44
N GLU A 88 0.04 14.81 9.45
CA GLU A 88 0.98 14.32 8.41
C GLU A 88 1.93 13.24 8.96
N GLU A 89 1.90 13.01 10.27
CA GLU A 89 2.73 12.04 10.95
C GLU A 89 1.86 11.09 11.78
N MET A 90 2.25 9.82 11.83
CA MET A 90 1.73 8.85 12.79
C MET A 90 2.86 8.23 13.58
N ARG A 91 2.64 8.01 14.87
CA ARG A 91 3.56 7.32 15.76
C ARG A 91 3.31 5.83 15.68
N ILE A 92 4.40 5.06 15.66
CA ILE A 92 4.37 3.61 15.54
C ILE A 92 5.42 2.94 16.43
N GLU A 93 5.12 1.73 16.87
CA GLU A 93 6.10 0.79 17.36
C GLU A 93 6.95 0.25 16.19
N LEU A 94 8.26 0.22 16.38
CA LEU A 94 9.20 -0.32 15.39
C LEU A 94 9.66 -1.71 15.77
N THR A 95 9.68 -2.61 14.80
CA THR A 95 10.30 -3.93 14.92
C THR A 95 11.63 -3.98 14.17
N GLN A 96 12.45 -5.00 14.43
CA GLN A 96 13.69 -5.17 13.69
C GLN A 96 13.42 -5.56 12.24
N VAL A 97 14.20 -5.00 11.33
CA VAL A 97 14.30 -5.44 9.93
C VAL A 97 15.77 -5.82 9.70
N PRO A 98 16.15 -7.09 9.96
CA PRO A 98 17.49 -7.57 9.63
C PRO A 98 17.78 -7.46 8.13
N ASP A 99 19.06 -7.41 7.77
CA ASP A 99 19.45 -7.61 6.36
C ASP A 99 19.06 -9.02 5.92
N LEU A 100 18.48 -9.15 4.73
CA LEU A 100 18.23 -10.43 4.07
C LEU A 100 19.42 -10.75 3.14
N PRO A 101 20.35 -11.64 3.54
CA PRO A 101 21.54 -11.92 2.74
C PRO A 101 21.16 -12.65 1.45
N PHE A 102 21.88 -12.35 0.37
CA PHE A 102 21.73 -13.01 -0.92
C PHE A 102 23.08 -13.57 -1.38
N ASP A 103 23.06 -14.82 -1.85
CA ASP A 103 24.18 -15.49 -2.50
C ASP A 103 23.75 -16.05 -3.86
N GLU A 104 24.59 -15.91 -4.89
CA GLU A 104 24.24 -16.34 -6.25
C GLU A 104 24.05 -17.87 -6.39
N GLU A 105 24.68 -18.67 -5.54
CA GLU A 105 24.57 -20.14 -5.57
C GLU A 105 23.40 -20.65 -4.73
N SER A 106 23.19 -20.08 -3.53
CA SER A 106 22.18 -20.55 -2.58
C SER A 106 20.89 -19.72 -2.51
N GLY A 107 20.85 -18.54 -3.12
CA GLY A 107 19.71 -17.62 -3.07
C GLY A 107 19.65 -16.81 -1.76
N TYR A 108 18.44 -16.33 -1.43
CA TYR A 108 18.18 -15.56 -0.21
C TYR A 108 18.21 -16.44 1.05
N ASP A 109 18.92 -15.97 2.09
CA ASP A 109 19.10 -16.70 3.36
C ASP A 109 18.13 -16.21 4.43
N TYR A 110 16.92 -16.76 4.42
CA TYR A 110 15.89 -16.49 5.42
C TYR A 110 16.24 -17.07 6.80
N GLU A 111 17.07 -18.13 6.89
CA GLU A 111 17.52 -18.66 8.18
C GLU A 111 18.41 -17.64 8.89
N ALA A 112 19.34 -17.00 8.17
CA ALA A 112 20.16 -15.92 8.70
C ALA A 112 19.34 -14.70 9.10
N TYR A 113 18.33 -14.32 8.31
CA TYR A 113 17.38 -13.25 8.65
C TYR A 113 16.71 -13.49 10.01
N HIS A 114 16.11 -14.66 10.20
CA HIS A 114 15.41 -15.03 11.44
C HIS A 114 16.37 -15.19 12.63
N ALA A 115 17.57 -15.72 12.41
CA ALA A 115 18.59 -15.83 13.46
C ALA A 115 19.08 -14.46 13.96
N ALA A 116 19.14 -13.46 13.07
CA ALA A 116 19.52 -12.10 13.44
C ALA A 116 18.43 -11.42 14.30
N ALA A 117 17.16 -11.61 13.94
CA ALA A 117 15.98 -11.01 14.57
C ALA A 117 15.59 -11.60 15.94
N ALA A 118 15.82 -12.90 16.17
CA ALA A 118 15.27 -13.63 17.31
C ALA A 118 13.72 -13.65 17.31
N GLU A 119 13.04 -13.02 18.28
CA GLU A 119 11.58 -13.07 18.45
C GLU A 119 10.90 -11.71 18.23
N ASN A 120 11.57 -10.77 17.57
CA ASN A 120 11.05 -9.44 17.24
C ASN A 120 11.49 -9.06 15.82
N TYR A 121 10.62 -9.20 14.81
CA TYR A 121 10.93 -8.85 13.42
C TYR A 121 9.72 -8.49 12.57
N LEU A 122 9.96 -7.74 11.49
CA LEU A 122 9.00 -7.65 10.40
C LEU A 122 9.02 -8.96 9.62
N ILE A 123 7.86 -9.56 9.41
CA ILE A 123 7.73 -10.80 8.66
C ILE A 123 8.06 -10.48 7.19
N PRO A 124 8.99 -11.22 6.53
CA PRO A 124 9.47 -10.88 5.18
C PRO A 124 8.47 -11.34 4.08
N LEU A 125 7.20 -11.00 4.27
CA LEU A 125 6.09 -11.26 3.38
C LEU A 125 5.25 -9.99 3.19
N GLU A 126 4.77 -9.76 1.98
CA GLU A 126 3.56 -8.97 1.78
C GLU A 126 2.36 -9.93 1.69
N ILE A 127 1.26 -9.59 2.35
CA ILE A 127 0.02 -10.39 2.31
C ILE A 127 -1.02 -9.60 1.54
N VAL A 128 -1.32 -10.07 0.33
CA VAL A 128 -2.24 -9.43 -0.60
C VAL A 128 -3.60 -10.10 -0.47
N PHE A 129 -4.66 -9.29 -0.32
CA PHE A 129 -6.04 -9.76 -0.38
C PHE A 129 -6.79 -9.08 -1.53
N ARG A 130 -7.77 -9.78 -2.11
CA ARG A 130 -8.50 -9.34 -3.30
C ARG A 130 -9.98 -9.64 -3.15
N ASN A 131 -10.81 -8.61 -3.30
CA ASN A 131 -12.26 -8.71 -3.42
C ASN A 131 -12.72 -8.68 -4.88
N ALA A 132 -11.91 -8.11 -5.77
CA ALA A 132 -12.16 -8.07 -7.20
C ALA A 132 -10.89 -8.39 -8.00
N VAL A 133 -11.08 -8.77 -9.28
CA VAL A 133 -10.00 -9.07 -10.22
C VAL A 133 -10.13 -8.20 -11.47
N PRO A 134 -9.46 -7.04 -11.52
CA PRO A 134 -9.46 -6.18 -12.69
C PRO A 134 -8.73 -6.83 -13.88
N VAL A 135 -9.01 -6.36 -15.10
CA VAL A 135 -8.43 -6.89 -16.36
C VAL A 135 -6.90 -6.92 -16.33
N GLY A 136 -6.27 -5.91 -15.72
CA GLY A 136 -4.82 -5.81 -15.57
C GLY A 136 -4.22 -6.61 -14.40
N SER A 137 -5.00 -7.39 -13.66
CA SER A 137 -4.50 -8.12 -12.49
C SER A 137 -3.55 -9.25 -12.90
N SER A 138 -2.39 -9.30 -12.24
CA SER A 138 -1.41 -10.39 -12.40
C SER A 138 -1.95 -11.75 -11.94
N LEU A 139 -3.07 -11.78 -11.20
CA LEU A 139 -3.75 -13.02 -10.83
C LEU A 139 -4.24 -13.78 -12.08
N ARG A 140 -4.71 -13.06 -13.11
CA ARG A 140 -5.30 -13.65 -14.31
C ARG A 140 -4.34 -14.49 -15.14
N THR A 141 -3.03 -14.26 -15.01
CA THR A 141 -2.00 -15.07 -15.69
C THR A 141 -1.53 -16.27 -14.87
N ARG A 142 -1.95 -16.35 -13.60
CA ARG A 142 -1.49 -17.36 -12.62
C ARG A 142 -2.59 -18.31 -12.17
N LYS A 143 -3.85 -17.96 -12.37
CA LYS A 143 -5.04 -18.73 -11.96
C LYS A 143 -6.10 -18.72 -13.05
N GLU A 144 -6.92 -19.76 -13.06
CA GLU A 144 -8.16 -19.82 -13.83
C GLU A 144 -9.33 -19.26 -12.98
N PRO A 145 -10.44 -18.78 -13.59
CA PRO A 145 -11.58 -18.25 -12.83
C PRO A 145 -12.14 -19.25 -11.79
N ALA A 146 -12.17 -20.54 -12.13
CA ALA A 146 -12.63 -21.59 -11.23
C ALA A 146 -11.75 -21.75 -9.97
N ASP A 147 -10.46 -21.40 -10.03
CA ASP A 147 -9.54 -21.47 -8.88
C ASP A 147 -9.88 -20.44 -7.80
N VAL A 148 -10.71 -19.44 -8.14
CA VAL A 148 -11.16 -18.37 -7.24
C VAL A 148 -12.69 -18.35 -7.09
N GLY A 149 -13.35 -19.47 -7.43
CA GLY A 149 -14.78 -19.68 -7.19
C GLY A 149 -15.71 -19.05 -8.24
N LEU A 150 -15.19 -18.53 -9.35
CA LEU A 150 -16.02 -18.00 -10.44
C LEU A 150 -16.54 -19.13 -11.34
N ASP A 151 -17.83 -19.06 -11.69
CA ASP A 151 -18.46 -19.95 -12.66
C ASP A 151 -18.25 -19.41 -14.09
N ALA A 152 -16.99 -19.45 -14.56
CA ALA A 152 -16.58 -19.00 -15.88
C ALA A 152 -15.45 -19.88 -16.43
N ASP A 153 -15.49 -20.18 -17.73
CA ASP A 153 -14.45 -20.96 -18.41
C ASP A 153 -13.19 -20.13 -18.71
N GLU A 154 -13.34 -18.82 -18.91
CA GLU A 154 -12.27 -17.86 -19.20
C GLU A 154 -12.51 -16.57 -18.41
N TRP A 155 -11.45 -15.80 -18.16
CA TRP A 155 -11.55 -14.51 -17.48
C TRP A 155 -12.39 -13.51 -18.28
N PRO A 156 -13.42 -12.88 -17.70
CA PRO A 156 -14.23 -11.86 -18.39
C PRO A 156 -13.42 -10.64 -18.83
N GLU A 157 -13.78 -9.98 -19.93
CA GLU A 157 -13.09 -8.79 -20.44
C GLU A 157 -13.31 -7.51 -19.60
N GLU A 158 -13.90 -7.64 -18.41
CA GLU A 158 -14.18 -6.59 -17.44
C GLU A 158 -13.68 -6.97 -16.04
N SER A 159 -13.68 -6.02 -15.10
CA SER A 159 -13.41 -6.32 -13.69
C SER A 159 -14.50 -7.24 -13.14
N VAL A 160 -14.12 -8.18 -12.27
CA VAL A 160 -15.05 -9.15 -11.68
C VAL A 160 -14.93 -9.16 -10.17
N ASP A 161 -16.05 -9.11 -9.48
CA ASP A 161 -16.11 -9.33 -8.04
C ASP A 161 -15.95 -10.82 -7.73
N LEU A 162 -15.17 -11.11 -6.69
CA LEU A 162 -14.96 -12.46 -6.20
C LEU A 162 -16.05 -12.87 -5.22
N PRO A 163 -16.48 -14.14 -5.22
CA PRO A 163 -17.47 -14.62 -4.27
C PRO A 163 -16.93 -14.68 -2.83
N GLU A 164 -15.64 -14.97 -2.69
CA GLU A 164 -14.88 -14.93 -1.45
C GLU A 164 -13.53 -14.26 -1.72
N PRO A 165 -12.99 -13.48 -0.78
CA PRO A 165 -11.71 -12.82 -0.95
C PRO A 165 -10.59 -13.86 -1.12
N VAL A 166 -9.64 -13.55 -2.00
CA VAL A 166 -8.44 -14.38 -2.23
C VAL A 166 -7.26 -13.76 -1.51
N VAL A 167 -6.59 -14.54 -0.67
CA VAL A 167 -5.33 -14.17 -0.03
C VAL A 167 -4.15 -14.81 -0.78
N GLU A 168 -3.12 -14.03 -1.03
CA GLU A 168 -1.86 -14.44 -1.64
C GLU A 168 -0.69 -13.88 -0.85
N PHE A 169 0.41 -14.63 -0.79
CA PHE A 169 1.65 -14.18 -0.17
C PHE A 169 2.68 -13.87 -1.27
N SER A 170 3.38 -12.75 -1.13
CA SER A 170 4.59 -12.47 -1.89
C SER A 170 5.77 -12.22 -0.97
N THR A 171 6.98 -12.36 -1.51
CA THR A 171 8.20 -12.00 -0.81
C THR A 171 8.23 -10.50 -0.51
N LYS A 172 9.01 -10.15 0.51
CA LYS A 172 9.43 -8.79 0.78
C LYS A 172 10.94 -8.77 1.00
N TYR A 173 11.61 -7.71 0.57
CA TYR A 173 13.07 -7.50 0.67
C TYR A 173 13.93 -8.31 -0.30
N GLU A 174 13.34 -9.12 -1.17
CA GLU A 174 14.04 -9.59 -2.36
C GLU A 174 14.21 -8.42 -3.34
N GLU A 175 15.15 -8.52 -4.29
CA GLU A 175 15.34 -7.52 -5.35
C GLU A 175 14.07 -7.31 -6.20
N GLN A 176 13.29 -8.38 -6.40
CA GLN A 176 11.98 -8.36 -7.03
C GLN A 176 11.03 -9.24 -6.23
N ASP A 177 9.90 -8.66 -5.81
CA ASP A 177 8.88 -9.41 -5.11
C ASP A 177 8.23 -10.45 -6.02
N ARG A 178 7.98 -11.64 -5.49
CA ARG A 178 7.37 -12.76 -6.22
C ARG A 178 6.29 -13.43 -5.40
N TYR A 179 5.23 -13.87 -6.07
CA TYR A 179 4.17 -14.65 -5.42
C TYR A 179 4.66 -16.05 -5.04
N LEU A 180 4.19 -16.52 -3.89
CA LEU A 180 4.67 -17.72 -3.23
C LEU A 180 3.63 -18.83 -3.23
N THR A 181 4.12 -20.07 -3.22
CA THR A 181 3.32 -21.21 -2.77
C THR A 181 3.19 -21.16 -1.26
N ARG A 182 2.16 -21.81 -0.71
CA ARG A 182 1.95 -21.86 0.75
C ARG A 182 3.18 -22.40 1.50
N VAL A 183 3.81 -23.46 0.98
CA VAL A 183 5.03 -24.05 1.57
C VAL A 183 6.18 -23.05 1.61
N ALA A 184 6.42 -22.31 0.52
CA ALA A 184 7.48 -21.31 0.49
C ALA A 184 7.16 -20.13 1.42
N ALA A 185 5.90 -19.73 1.53
CA ALA A 185 5.47 -18.69 2.47
C ALA A 185 5.65 -19.13 3.94
N GLU A 186 5.34 -20.38 4.29
CA GLU A 186 5.59 -20.94 5.64
C GLU A 186 7.09 -20.90 5.99
N GLU A 187 7.96 -21.29 5.06
CA GLU A 187 9.42 -21.23 5.26
C GLU A 187 9.91 -19.79 5.48
N ILE A 188 9.41 -18.84 4.68
CA ILE A 188 9.81 -17.42 4.72
C ILE A 188 9.26 -16.72 5.97
N ALA A 189 8.02 -17.03 6.38
CA ALA A 189 7.38 -16.48 7.57
C ALA A 189 8.13 -16.82 8.87
N GLY A 190 8.90 -17.92 8.88
CA GLY A 190 9.70 -18.35 10.01
C GLY A 190 8.83 -18.85 11.17
N ARG A 191 8.75 -18.07 12.25
CA ARG A 191 7.95 -18.46 13.44
C ARG A 191 6.51 -17.99 13.37
N ALA A 192 6.21 -17.04 12.49
CA ALA A 192 4.85 -16.58 12.30
C ALA A 192 4.01 -17.67 11.63
N ASP A 193 2.92 -18.05 12.27
CA ASP A 193 2.01 -19.06 11.75
C ASP A 193 1.25 -18.52 10.53
N LEU A 194 1.33 -19.24 9.40
CA LEU A 194 0.77 -18.76 8.13
C LEU A 194 -0.76 -18.79 8.13
N ASP A 195 -1.39 -19.77 8.78
CA ASP A 195 -2.86 -19.80 8.93
C ASP A 195 -3.32 -18.55 9.69
N ARG A 196 -2.57 -18.15 10.75
CA ARG A 196 -2.89 -16.95 11.52
C ARG A 196 -2.68 -15.66 10.71
N LEU A 197 -1.67 -15.61 9.84
CA LEU A 197 -1.46 -14.48 8.93
C LEU A 197 -2.60 -14.36 7.92
N GLU A 198 -3.07 -15.48 7.37
CA GLU A 198 -4.22 -15.54 6.46
C GLU A 198 -5.52 -15.09 7.15
N GLU A 199 -5.79 -15.58 8.36
CA GLU A 199 -6.92 -15.14 9.18
C GLU A 199 -6.89 -13.63 9.47
N LEU A 200 -5.70 -13.10 9.82
CA LEU A 200 -5.52 -11.68 10.09
C LEU A 200 -5.76 -10.84 8.84
N ALA A 201 -5.24 -11.26 7.68
CA ALA A 201 -5.45 -10.58 6.41
C ALA A 201 -6.92 -10.51 6.01
N LEU A 202 -7.67 -11.62 6.17
CA LEU A 202 -9.11 -11.66 5.94
C LEU A 202 -9.88 -10.76 6.89
N ALA A 203 -9.48 -10.68 8.17
CA ALA A 203 -10.09 -9.79 9.13
C ALA A 203 -9.83 -8.31 8.79
N VAL A 204 -8.59 -7.97 8.43
CA VAL A 204 -8.23 -6.63 7.96
C VAL A 204 -9.02 -6.25 6.71
N ASP A 205 -9.05 -7.12 5.70
CA ASP A 205 -9.80 -6.91 4.46
C ASP A 205 -11.27 -6.62 4.74
N HIS A 206 -11.89 -7.41 5.62
CA HIS A 206 -13.28 -7.20 6.02
C HIS A 206 -13.51 -5.82 6.67
N LEU A 207 -12.63 -5.41 7.60
CA LEU A 207 -12.76 -4.14 8.32
C LEU A 207 -12.50 -2.93 7.41
N VAL A 208 -11.51 -3.01 6.53
CA VAL A 208 -11.24 -1.98 5.51
C VAL A 208 -12.43 -1.85 4.55
N THR A 209 -12.99 -2.98 4.11
CA THR A 209 -14.18 -3.01 3.25
C THR A 209 -15.38 -2.39 3.95
N GLU A 210 -15.59 -2.68 5.24
CA GLU A 210 -16.65 -2.08 6.03
C GLU A 210 -16.48 -0.56 6.12
N LEU A 211 -15.28 -0.08 6.47
CA LEU A 211 -14.99 1.34 6.59
C LEU A 211 -15.17 2.07 5.25
N ALA A 212 -14.64 1.50 4.16
CA ALA A 212 -14.81 2.02 2.80
C ALA A 212 -16.30 2.14 2.40
N SER A 213 -17.09 1.12 2.70
CA SER A 213 -18.52 1.09 2.35
C SER A 213 -19.32 2.23 3.02
N ARG A 214 -18.90 2.70 4.20
CA ARG A 214 -19.54 3.83 4.91
C ARG A 214 -19.38 5.14 4.13
N ALA A 215 -18.30 5.28 3.36
CA ALA A 215 -18.02 6.41 2.47
C ALA A 215 -18.56 6.21 1.04
N GLY A 216 -19.20 5.07 0.75
CA GLY A 216 -19.65 4.72 -0.61
C GLY A 216 -18.52 4.25 -1.53
N LEU A 217 -17.36 3.90 -0.98
CA LEU A 217 -16.23 3.34 -1.71
C LEU A 217 -16.36 1.82 -1.85
N THR A 218 -16.06 1.32 -3.04
CA THR A 218 -15.84 -0.11 -3.28
C THR A 218 -14.38 -0.43 -3.03
N HIS A 219 -14.10 -1.43 -2.19
CA HIS A 219 -12.74 -1.90 -1.90
C HIS A 219 -12.42 -3.13 -2.75
N GLU A 220 -11.45 -3.01 -3.65
CA GLU A 220 -11.19 -4.02 -4.69
C GLU A 220 -10.04 -4.95 -4.33
N ASP A 221 -8.93 -4.42 -3.87
CA ASP A 221 -7.79 -5.17 -3.36
C ASP A 221 -6.92 -4.32 -2.42
N GLY A 222 -6.03 -4.99 -1.70
CA GLY A 222 -5.06 -4.33 -0.85
C GLY A 222 -3.97 -5.28 -0.37
N LYS A 223 -3.06 -4.73 0.43
CA LYS A 223 -2.01 -5.51 1.09
C LYS A 223 -1.79 -5.05 2.52
N ILE A 224 -1.24 -5.96 3.31
CA ILE A 224 -0.68 -5.66 4.62
C ILE A 224 0.72 -6.25 4.77
N GLU A 225 1.46 -5.64 5.67
CA GLU A 225 2.66 -6.19 6.27
C GLU A 225 2.37 -6.50 7.73
N CYS A 226 3.11 -7.45 8.29
CA CYS A 226 2.92 -7.85 9.68
C CYS A 226 4.27 -7.95 10.38
N LEU A 227 4.28 -7.59 11.67
CA LEU A 227 5.40 -7.88 12.56
C LEU A 227 5.09 -9.07 13.46
N TYR A 228 6.14 -9.77 13.88
CA TYR A 228 6.11 -10.82 14.89
C TYR A 228 6.90 -10.36 16.11
N VAL A 229 6.26 -10.35 17.28
CA VAL A 229 6.87 -10.02 18.56
C VAL A 229 6.38 -10.97 19.65
N ASP A 230 7.29 -11.75 20.23
CA ASP A 230 7.03 -12.66 21.38
C ASP A 230 5.76 -13.52 21.20
N GLY A 231 5.61 -14.14 20.03
CA GLY A 231 4.44 -15.00 19.72
C GLY A 231 3.20 -14.26 19.26
N THR A 232 3.24 -12.93 19.17
CA THR A 232 2.13 -12.10 18.69
C THR A 232 2.41 -11.59 17.29
N ILE A 233 1.40 -11.68 16.42
CA ILE A 233 1.42 -11.08 15.09
C ILE A 233 0.60 -9.79 15.15
N GLN A 234 1.16 -8.70 14.65
CA GLN A 234 0.49 -7.40 14.58
C GLN A 234 0.57 -6.83 13.16
N VAL A 235 -0.47 -6.11 12.74
CA VAL A 235 -0.45 -5.36 11.48
C VAL A 235 0.58 -4.24 11.59
N ALA A 236 1.42 -4.12 10.57
CA ALA A 236 2.46 -3.11 10.46
C ALA A 236 2.30 -2.33 9.15
N ASP A 237 3.22 -1.38 8.95
CA ASP A 237 3.21 -0.44 7.84
C ASP A 237 1.94 0.43 7.80
N VAL A 238 1.29 0.64 6.65
CA VAL A 238 0.01 1.34 6.58
C VAL A 238 -0.93 0.60 5.64
N THR A 239 -2.22 0.63 5.92
CA THR A 239 -3.26 0.02 5.08
C THR A 239 -4.55 0.84 5.17
N GLY A 240 -5.51 0.56 4.30
CA GLY A 240 -6.77 1.29 4.21
C GLY A 240 -6.61 2.71 3.64
N THR A 241 -5.60 2.94 2.80
CA THR A 241 -5.36 4.25 2.16
C THR A 241 -5.42 4.12 0.65
N PHE A 242 -5.67 5.22 -0.06
CA PHE A 242 -5.73 5.24 -1.54
C PHE A 242 -4.42 4.84 -2.25
N ASP A 243 -3.29 4.82 -1.53
CA ASP A 243 -2.01 4.42 -2.11
C ASP A 243 -1.67 2.94 -1.86
N GLU A 244 -2.22 2.34 -0.79
CA GLU A 244 -1.95 0.94 -0.39
C GLU A 244 -3.10 -0.03 -0.70
N ASN A 245 -4.29 0.49 -0.93
CA ASN A 245 -5.48 -0.26 -1.31
C ASN A 245 -6.10 0.38 -2.56
N ARG A 246 -6.77 -0.46 -3.34
CA ARG A 246 -7.52 -0.01 -4.50
C ARG A 246 -8.97 0.20 -4.13
N PHE A 247 -9.43 1.42 -4.33
CA PHE A 247 -10.80 1.81 -4.12
C PHE A 247 -11.37 2.47 -5.36
N SER A 248 -12.65 2.20 -5.62
CA SER A 248 -13.42 2.92 -6.63
C SER A 248 -14.65 3.59 -6.04
N TYR A 249 -15.03 4.72 -6.63
CA TYR A 249 -16.22 5.50 -6.28
C TYR A 249 -17.07 5.71 -7.53
N GLY A 250 -18.28 5.15 -7.55
CA GLY A 250 -19.14 5.20 -8.74
C GLY A 250 -18.46 4.65 -10.00
N GLY A 251 -17.58 3.65 -9.85
CA GLY A 251 -16.80 3.04 -10.93
C GLY A 251 -15.55 3.81 -11.37
N GLN A 252 -15.21 4.93 -10.71
CA GLN A 252 -13.97 5.66 -10.92
C GLN A 252 -12.94 5.28 -9.85
N GLU A 253 -11.74 4.87 -10.26
CA GLU A 253 -10.61 4.66 -9.34
C GLU A 253 -10.24 5.96 -8.64
N VAL A 254 -10.11 5.92 -7.30
CA VAL A 254 -9.77 7.09 -6.47
C VAL A 254 -8.35 6.99 -5.89
N SER A 255 -7.41 6.58 -6.74
CA SER A 255 -6.00 6.40 -6.38
C SER A 255 -5.08 7.17 -7.35
N LYS A 256 -3.77 6.97 -7.21
CA LYS A 256 -2.77 7.41 -8.20
C LYS A 256 -3.02 6.90 -9.63
N GLU A 257 -3.95 5.95 -9.84
CA GLU A 257 -4.40 5.54 -11.17
C GLU A 257 -4.94 6.72 -12.00
N VAL A 258 -5.61 7.70 -11.38
CA VAL A 258 -6.07 8.93 -12.06
C VAL A 258 -4.90 9.63 -12.75
N VAL A 259 -3.84 9.91 -11.99
CA VAL A 259 -2.65 10.59 -12.51
C VAL A 259 -1.90 9.70 -13.50
N ARG A 260 -1.86 8.38 -13.27
CA ARG A 260 -1.26 7.42 -14.19
C ARG A 260 -1.93 7.46 -15.57
N GLN A 261 -3.26 7.50 -15.62
CA GLN A 261 -3.99 7.58 -16.90
C GLN A 261 -3.79 8.93 -17.56
N HIS A 262 -3.84 10.03 -16.81
CA HIS A 262 -3.59 11.36 -17.35
C HIS A 262 -2.21 11.48 -18.03
N TYR A 263 -1.15 10.95 -17.40
CA TYR A 263 0.19 10.91 -18.04
C TYR A 263 0.25 10.10 -19.35
N LYS A 264 -0.53 9.01 -19.46
CA LYS A 264 -0.61 8.24 -20.73
C LYS A 264 -1.22 9.07 -21.86
N GLU A 265 -2.09 10.01 -21.53
CA GLU A 265 -2.76 10.87 -22.50
C GLU A 265 -1.90 12.08 -22.89
N ILE A 266 -1.30 12.75 -21.90
CA ILE A 266 -0.55 14.00 -22.15
C ILE A 266 0.89 13.78 -22.60
N GLN A 267 1.50 12.64 -22.26
CA GLN A 267 2.91 12.35 -22.56
C GLN A 267 3.16 10.86 -22.85
N PRO A 268 2.48 10.25 -23.84
CA PRO A 268 2.65 8.84 -24.18
C PRO A 268 4.09 8.46 -24.52
N GLU A 269 4.87 9.38 -25.10
CA GLU A 269 6.28 9.15 -25.45
C GLU A 269 7.17 8.89 -24.24
N TRP A 270 6.86 9.48 -23.09
CA TRP A 270 7.58 9.22 -21.85
C TRP A 270 7.20 7.85 -21.29
N VAL A 271 5.91 7.50 -21.32
CA VAL A 271 5.44 6.18 -20.88
C VAL A 271 6.09 5.07 -21.71
N ASP A 272 6.13 5.23 -23.04
CA ASP A 272 6.81 4.31 -23.94
C ASP A 272 8.32 4.23 -23.65
N ALA A 273 8.97 5.36 -23.37
CA ALA A 273 10.39 5.40 -23.02
C ALA A 273 10.69 4.70 -21.70
N VAL A 274 9.83 4.83 -20.69
CA VAL A 274 9.95 4.09 -19.41
C VAL A 274 9.82 2.59 -19.64
N SER A 275 8.83 2.15 -20.42
CA SER A 275 8.67 0.73 -20.76
C SER A 275 9.86 0.17 -21.54
N ALA A 276 10.39 0.92 -22.52
CA ALA A 276 11.56 0.51 -23.29
C ALA A 276 12.82 0.44 -22.41
N ALA A 277 13.02 1.41 -21.52
CA ALA A 277 14.15 1.44 -20.61
C ALA A 277 14.15 0.27 -19.62
N LYS A 278 12.98 -0.09 -19.07
CA LYS A 278 12.81 -1.28 -18.22
C LYS A 278 13.14 -2.56 -18.99
N ALA A 279 12.61 -2.72 -20.21
CA ALA A 279 12.90 -3.88 -21.03
C ALA A 279 14.39 -4.02 -21.39
N GLU A 280 15.07 -2.90 -21.68
CA GLU A 280 16.52 -2.87 -21.94
C GLU A 280 17.34 -3.21 -20.69
N ALA A 281 16.91 -2.74 -19.53
CA ALA A 281 17.54 -3.03 -18.24
C ALA A 281 17.44 -4.51 -17.88
N ASP A 282 16.25 -5.10 -18.05
CA ASP A 282 16.00 -6.52 -17.85
C ASP A 282 16.84 -7.40 -18.80
N GLU A 283 16.92 -7.03 -20.09
CA GLU A 283 17.76 -7.76 -21.06
C GLU A 283 19.25 -7.72 -20.68
N ARG A 284 19.69 -6.64 -20.05
CA ARG A 284 21.10 -6.41 -19.66
C ARG A 284 21.43 -6.83 -18.24
N GLY A 285 20.44 -7.24 -17.44
CA GLY A 285 20.61 -7.57 -16.02
C GLY A 285 21.09 -6.37 -15.19
N VAL A 286 20.57 -5.17 -15.46
CA VAL A 286 20.95 -3.93 -14.77
C VAL A 286 19.76 -3.42 -13.96
N ALA A 287 19.92 -3.23 -12.65
CA ALA A 287 18.82 -2.78 -11.79
C ALA A 287 18.38 -1.32 -12.05
N ASP A 288 19.34 -0.43 -12.33
CA ASP A 288 19.05 0.99 -12.58
C ASP A 288 18.60 1.23 -14.02
N TRP A 289 17.34 0.93 -14.31
CA TRP A 289 16.75 1.09 -15.64
C TRP A 289 16.66 2.56 -16.09
N LYS A 290 16.64 3.52 -15.15
CA LYS A 290 16.48 4.94 -15.46
C LYS A 290 17.63 5.48 -16.30
N GLN A 291 18.82 4.91 -16.20
CA GLN A 291 19.97 5.29 -17.03
C GLN A 291 19.74 5.07 -18.54
N PHE A 292 18.73 4.27 -18.90
CA PHE A 292 18.31 4.02 -20.29
C PHE A 292 17.10 4.87 -20.71
N CYS A 293 16.58 5.72 -19.82
CA CYS A 293 15.44 6.60 -20.10
C CYS A 293 15.90 8.06 -20.19
N ASP A 294 16.02 8.58 -21.42
CA ASP A 294 16.41 9.98 -21.66
C ASP A 294 15.22 10.97 -21.60
N VAL A 295 14.00 10.48 -21.40
CA VAL A 295 12.78 11.30 -21.36
C VAL A 295 12.35 11.47 -19.91
N GLU A 296 12.18 12.73 -19.48
CA GLU A 296 11.67 13.06 -18.15
C GLU A 296 10.16 13.35 -18.20
N PRO A 297 9.42 13.06 -17.11
CA PRO A 297 8.02 13.41 -17.02
C PRO A 297 7.82 14.93 -17.02
N VAL A 298 6.75 15.39 -17.66
CA VAL A 298 6.31 16.79 -17.58
C VAL A 298 5.68 17.12 -16.23
N HIS A 299 5.70 18.40 -15.89
CA HIS A 299 4.83 18.95 -14.84
C HIS A 299 3.37 18.86 -15.28
N LEU A 300 2.49 18.51 -14.34
CA LEU A 300 1.04 18.55 -14.51
C LEU A 300 0.53 19.99 -14.47
N ASP A 301 -0.58 20.23 -15.17
CA ASP A 301 -1.28 21.52 -15.06
C ASP A 301 -1.88 21.70 -13.65
N ASP A 302 -1.90 22.94 -13.16
CA ASP A 302 -2.33 23.28 -11.78
C ASP A 302 -3.76 22.79 -11.46
N ASP A 303 -4.64 22.72 -12.45
CA ASP A 303 -6.01 22.24 -12.30
C ASP A 303 -6.10 20.73 -12.11
N VAL A 304 -5.24 19.95 -12.78
CA VAL A 304 -5.07 18.50 -12.58
C VAL A 304 -4.58 18.24 -11.15
N VAL A 305 -3.50 18.92 -10.74
CA VAL A 305 -2.92 18.77 -9.40
C VAL A 305 -3.96 19.08 -8.31
N ARG A 306 -4.73 20.16 -8.50
CA ARG A 306 -5.80 20.54 -7.58
C ARG A 306 -6.95 19.54 -7.55
N ALA A 307 -7.42 19.06 -8.70
CA ALA A 307 -8.51 18.09 -8.77
C ALA A 307 -8.12 16.77 -8.06
N VAL A 308 -6.90 16.30 -8.27
CA VAL A 308 -6.39 15.10 -7.58
C VAL A 308 -6.23 15.36 -6.09
N GLY A 309 -5.69 16.51 -5.68
CA GLY A 309 -5.60 16.88 -4.27
C GLY A 309 -6.97 17.01 -3.58
N ASP A 310 -7.98 17.53 -4.27
CA ASP A 310 -9.37 17.59 -3.81
C ASP A 310 -9.97 16.17 -3.67
N MET A 311 -9.67 15.25 -4.59
CA MET A 311 -10.08 13.84 -4.51
C MET A 311 -9.50 13.14 -3.27
N TYR A 312 -8.19 13.27 -3.02
CA TYR A 312 -7.57 12.70 -1.83
C TYR A 312 -8.16 13.28 -0.54
N ALA A 313 -8.31 14.61 -0.47
CA ALA A 313 -8.83 15.29 0.71
C ALA A 313 -10.30 14.92 1.00
N ALA A 314 -11.18 15.02 -0.01
CA ALA A 314 -12.60 14.69 0.15
C ALA A 314 -12.81 13.21 0.45
N GLY A 315 -12.02 12.34 -0.20
CA GLY A 315 -12.04 10.91 0.05
C GLY A 315 -11.59 10.54 1.46
N ALA A 316 -10.53 11.18 1.96
CA ALA A 316 -10.05 10.97 3.32
C ALA A 316 -11.08 11.39 4.38
N ASP A 317 -11.69 12.58 4.25
CA ASP A 317 -12.72 13.02 5.19
C ASP A 317 -13.95 12.12 5.17
N ALA A 318 -14.41 11.71 3.97
CA ALA A 318 -15.52 10.76 3.85
C ALA A 318 -15.20 9.38 4.45
N TYR A 319 -13.99 8.87 4.22
CA TYR A 319 -13.54 7.56 4.71
C TYR A 319 -13.30 7.54 6.22
N ALA A 320 -12.63 8.57 6.75
CA ALA A 320 -12.31 8.70 8.17
C ALA A 320 -13.49 9.22 9.01
N GLY A 321 -14.52 9.79 8.39
CA GLY A 321 -15.62 10.44 9.08
C GLY A 321 -15.18 11.73 9.78
N THR A 322 -14.28 12.47 9.16
CA THR A 322 -13.67 13.71 9.66
C THR A 322 -14.05 14.91 8.80
N ASP A 323 -13.70 16.12 9.26
CA ASP A 323 -13.86 17.38 8.52
C ASP A 323 -12.52 18.17 8.54
N PHE A 324 -11.41 17.49 8.25
CA PHE A 324 -10.08 18.09 8.31
C PHE A 324 -9.78 19.02 7.12
N PHE A 325 -10.41 18.78 5.98
CA PHE A 325 -10.05 19.42 4.73
C PHE A 325 -11.18 20.29 4.21
N ASP A 326 -10.84 21.53 3.83
CA ASP A 326 -11.72 22.37 3.01
C ASP A 326 -11.64 21.87 1.56
N ALA A 327 -12.43 20.85 1.24
CA ALA A 327 -12.51 20.21 -0.06
C ALA A 327 -13.98 20.16 -0.55
N PRO A 328 -14.21 20.00 -1.87
CA PRO A 328 -15.53 19.69 -2.40
C PRO A 328 -16.12 18.40 -1.80
N SER A 329 -17.39 18.12 -2.10
CA SER A 329 -17.95 16.81 -1.78
C SER A 329 -17.20 15.70 -2.51
N LEU A 330 -17.21 14.47 -1.97
CA LEU A 330 -16.58 13.34 -2.65
C LEU A 330 -17.14 13.12 -4.05
N ASP A 331 -18.46 13.28 -4.24
CA ASP A 331 -19.11 13.24 -5.55
C ASP A 331 -18.49 14.26 -6.53
N ASP A 332 -18.42 15.54 -6.12
CA ASP A 332 -17.90 16.61 -6.98
C ASP A 332 -16.41 16.43 -7.28
N ALA A 333 -15.62 15.97 -6.29
CA ALA A 333 -14.19 15.75 -6.45
C ALA A 333 -13.91 14.58 -7.40
N VAL A 334 -14.69 13.49 -7.31
CA VAL A 334 -14.58 12.34 -8.20
C VAL A 334 -15.05 12.68 -9.62
N ASP A 335 -16.12 13.46 -9.76
CA ASP A 335 -16.57 13.93 -11.07
C ASP A 335 -15.51 14.82 -11.73
N ALA A 336 -14.84 15.70 -10.98
CA ALA A 336 -13.77 16.54 -11.49
C ALA A 336 -12.58 15.74 -12.04
N VAL A 337 -12.14 14.68 -11.36
CA VAL A 337 -11.05 13.82 -11.86
C VAL A 337 -11.48 12.91 -13.02
N ARG A 338 -12.78 12.58 -13.13
CA ARG A 338 -13.31 11.80 -14.26
C ARG A 338 -13.37 12.61 -15.56
N GLU A 339 -13.38 13.93 -15.46
CA GLU A 339 -13.39 14.86 -16.60
C GLU A 339 -11.99 15.24 -17.11
N LEU A 340 -10.93 14.83 -16.40
CA LEU A 340 -9.53 14.97 -16.84
C LEU A 340 -9.21 14.02 -17.98
#